data_AF-C8PKU3-F1
#
_entry.id   AF-C8PKU3-F1
#
_cell.length_a   1.000
_cell.length_b   1.000
_cell.length_c   1.000
_cell.angle_alpha   90.00
_cell.angle_beta   90.00
_cell.angle_gamma   90.00
#
_symmetry.space_group_name_H-M   'P 1'
#
loop_
_entity.id
_entity.type
_entity.pdbx_description
1 polymer ?
#
loop_
_entity_poly.entity_id
_entity_poly.type
_entity_poly.pdbx_seq_one_letter_code
_entity_poly.pdbx_strand_id
1 'polypeptide(L)'
;MKEKLIEKLGADLAQIRGEELAACVQNLAFEQSLQALRGLSEDAKSAKSAELILSFAAELNEIGALKDASSEALIEGVKKALCDEDEQGLYKLIYDYDDLRKKIACKQKAIKTLVLRSYDDLDTALQNASETELKERIGSALQRAIASKLPLADVLKEASELAFISVLESGTDIEDTAHETAKNIAFSAIGDGEFTKFRTKEISKIIINRAIFVANESKNTASALIRGAILGCYDGINKAAERYRDELSFSPASDAQSLEDKKLQITQMSELFSAVLSDAVASSEEPAKSEIAKIADEEFGGYLAKFRKISSDLAEQLSAKIGEIELGERAKKASAKAREITQELSQKSAKIIENLDLDEKLDAIKKELSEFEKKMSQKFAELKSSDVAKNVSERAREMSAKAYEAAKETIAKLKSKKD
;
A
#
# COMPACT_ATOMS: atom_id res chain seq x y z
N MET A 1 51.31 -12.41 -5.46
CA MET A 1 51.19 -11.11 -4.76
C MET A 1 52.39 -10.18 -4.98
N LYS A 2 53.62 -10.66 -4.80
CA LYS A 2 54.90 -9.94 -4.93
C LYS A 2 55.03 -9.11 -6.22
N GLU A 3 54.88 -9.73 -7.38
CA GLU A 3 55.05 -9.08 -8.68
C GLU A 3 54.07 -7.92 -8.89
N LYS A 4 52.79 -8.14 -8.57
CA LYS A 4 51.73 -7.11 -8.67
C LYS A 4 51.91 -5.95 -7.68
N LEU A 5 52.51 -6.22 -6.52
CA LEU A 5 52.82 -5.19 -5.53
C LEU A 5 53.98 -4.30 -6.02
N ILE A 6 55.04 -4.92 -6.55
CA ILE A 6 56.19 -4.21 -7.14
C ILE A 6 55.76 -3.39 -8.36
N GLU A 7 54.84 -3.90 -9.18
CA GLU A 7 54.28 -3.19 -10.34
C GLU A 7 53.45 -1.95 -9.93
N LYS A 8 52.63 -2.06 -8.87
CA LYS A 8 51.75 -0.97 -8.40
C LYS A 8 52.47 0.11 -7.59
N LEU A 9 53.52 -0.25 -6.87
CA LEU A 9 54.15 0.62 -5.86
C LEU A 9 55.61 0.98 -6.17
N GLY A 10 56.21 0.38 -7.20
CA GLY A 10 57.62 0.56 -7.55
C GLY A 10 58.57 -0.31 -6.72
N ALA A 11 59.87 -0.26 -7.05
CA ALA A 11 60.88 -1.15 -6.47
C ALA A 11 61.35 -0.77 -5.05
N ASP A 12 61.12 0.47 -4.59
CA ASP A 12 61.57 0.94 -3.27
C ASP A 12 60.41 1.01 -2.26
N LEU A 13 59.95 -0.18 -1.85
CA LEU A 13 58.84 -0.36 -0.90
C LEU A 13 59.14 0.16 0.52
N ALA A 14 60.40 0.50 0.81
CA ALA A 14 60.83 1.01 2.11
C ALA A 14 60.41 2.47 2.36
N GLN A 15 60.14 3.25 1.31
CA GLN A 15 59.78 4.68 1.39
C GLN A 15 58.28 4.97 1.37
N ILE A 16 57.45 3.93 1.22
CA ILE A 16 55.99 4.06 1.06
C ILE A 16 55.32 4.21 2.43
N ARG A 17 54.32 5.09 2.53
CA ARG A 17 53.55 5.27 3.76
C ARG A 17 52.87 3.95 4.15
N GLY A 18 52.91 3.62 5.44
CA GLY A 18 52.38 2.34 5.95
C GLY A 18 50.90 2.10 5.61
N GLU A 19 50.10 3.17 5.55
CA GLU A 19 48.68 3.12 5.18
C GLU A 19 48.45 2.78 3.70
N GLU A 20 49.24 3.37 2.80
CA GLU A 20 49.15 3.12 1.35
C GLU A 20 49.57 1.69 1.01
N LEU A 21 50.62 1.20 1.67
CA LEU A 21 51.06 -0.19 1.57
C LEU A 21 49.98 -1.15 2.06
N ALA A 22 49.40 -0.90 3.24
CA ALA A 22 48.34 -1.73 3.81
C ALA A 22 47.11 -1.80 2.89
N ALA A 23 46.64 -0.67 2.37
CA ALA A 23 45.51 -0.63 1.44
C ALA A 23 45.78 -1.41 0.13
N CYS A 24 47.00 -1.32 -0.40
CA CYS A 24 47.37 -2.05 -1.62
C CYS A 24 47.44 -3.56 -1.36
N VAL A 25 48.00 -3.98 -0.22
CA VAL A 25 48.04 -5.37 0.23
C VAL A 25 46.64 -5.95 0.42
N GLN A 26 45.74 -5.22 1.09
CA GLN A 26 44.35 -5.66 1.31
C GLN A 26 43.61 -5.91 -0.01
N ASN A 27 43.69 -4.98 -0.96
CA ASN A 27 43.00 -5.10 -2.24
C ASN A 27 43.57 -6.24 -3.10
N LEU A 28 44.90 -6.40 -3.14
CA LEU A 28 45.53 -7.49 -3.89
C LEU A 28 45.25 -8.86 -3.27
N ALA A 29 45.20 -8.94 -1.94
CA ALA A 29 44.85 -10.14 -1.20
C ALA A 29 43.41 -10.53 -1.50
N PHE A 30 42.49 -9.57 -1.43
CA PHE A 30 41.08 -9.77 -1.77
C PHE A 30 40.90 -10.28 -3.21
N GLU A 31 41.44 -9.59 -4.21
CA GLU A 31 41.26 -9.96 -5.63
C GLU A 31 41.82 -11.36 -5.97
N GLN A 32 43.02 -11.67 -5.48
CA GLN A 32 43.66 -12.96 -5.76
C GLN A 32 42.97 -14.10 -5.01
N SER A 33 42.59 -13.88 -3.75
CA SER A 33 41.86 -14.88 -2.98
C SER A 33 40.45 -15.10 -3.52
N LEU A 34 39.76 -14.07 -4.00
CA LEU A 34 38.42 -14.20 -4.58
C LEU A 34 38.43 -15.13 -5.81
N GLN A 35 39.48 -15.03 -6.64
CA GLN A 35 39.66 -15.93 -7.78
C GLN A 35 40.00 -17.35 -7.35
N ALA A 36 40.88 -17.51 -6.35
CA ALA A 36 41.37 -18.79 -5.88
C ALA A 36 40.34 -19.60 -5.07
N LEU A 37 39.39 -18.92 -4.40
CA LEU A 37 38.38 -19.53 -3.55
C LEU A 37 37.08 -19.87 -4.28
N ARG A 38 36.89 -19.35 -5.50
CA ARG A 38 35.67 -19.53 -6.28
C ARG A 38 35.39 -21.01 -6.58
N GLY A 39 34.18 -21.46 -6.27
CA GLY A 39 33.71 -22.83 -6.59
C GLY A 39 34.23 -23.94 -5.66
N LEU A 40 34.97 -23.60 -4.61
CA LEU A 40 35.37 -24.55 -3.56
C LEU A 40 34.23 -24.76 -2.54
N SER A 41 34.23 -25.91 -1.86
CA SER A 41 33.36 -26.15 -0.70
C SER A 41 33.81 -25.31 0.51
N GLU A 42 32.95 -25.08 1.51
CA GLU A 42 33.28 -24.28 2.69
C GLU A 42 34.54 -24.77 3.42
N ASP A 43 34.64 -26.08 3.66
CA ASP A 43 35.81 -26.68 4.30
C ASP A 43 37.10 -26.47 3.48
N ALA A 44 36.99 -26.57 2.15
CA ALA A 44 38.11 -26.34 1.24
C ALA A 44 38.47 -24.84 1.14
N LYS A 45 37.48 -23.94 1.18
CA LYS A 45 37.69 -22.49 1.21
C LYS A 45 38.42 -22.07 2.47
N SER A 46 38.04 -22.62 3.62
CA SER A 46 38.69 -22.34 4.91
C SER A 46 40.18 -22.76 4.89
N ALA A 47 40.46 -24.01 4.50
CA ALA A 47 41.83 -24.51 4.40
C ALA A 47 42.65 -23.72 3.36
N LYS A 48 42.08 -23.43 2.19
CA LYS A 48 42.75 -22.66 1.13
C LYS A 48 43.01 -21.21 1.54
N SER A 49 42.12 -20.60 2.33
CA SER A 49 42.31 -19.24 2.86
C SER A 49 43.54 -19.16 3.78
N ALA A 50 43.76 -20.17 4.63
CA ALA A 50 44.92 -20.24 5.50
C ALA A 50 46.23 -20.43 4.69
N GLU A 51 46.20 -21.29 3.66
CA GLU A 51 47.32 -21.48 2.74
C GLU A 51 47.69 -20.17 2.01
N LEU A 52 46.69 -19.45 1.50
CA LEU A 52 46.90 -18.17 0.81
C LEU A 52 47.48 -17.10 1.73
N ILE A 53 47.02 -17.00 2.99
CA ILE A 53 47.58 -16.06 3.96
C ILE A 53 49.06 -16.37 4.20
N LEU A 54 49.42 -17.64 4.41
CA LEU A 54 50.83 -18.02 4.65
C LEU A 54 51.70 -17.79 3.40
N SER A 55 51.20 -18.12 2.20
CA SER A 55 51.89 -17.88 0.93
C SER A 55 52.14 -16.39 0.70
N PHE A 56 51.11 -15.57 0.86
CA PHE A 56 51.20 -14.13 0.68
C PHE A 56 52.08 -13.47 1.74
N ALA A 57 52.03 -13.92 2.99
CA ALA A 57 52.91 -13.42 4.05
C ALA A 57 54.39 -13.72 3.74
N ALA A 58 54.71 -14.91 3.21
CA ALA A 58 56.06 -15.25 2.77
C ALA A 58 56.53 -14.33 1.63
N GLU A 59 55.68 -14.10 0.63
CA GLU A 59 55.97 -13.18 -0.48
C GLU A 59 56.20 -11.73 -0.02
N LEU A 60 55.45 -11.25 0.97
CA LEU A 60 55.63 -9.91 1.56
C LEU A 60 56.90 -9.82 2.40
N ASN A 61 57.28 -10.89 3.09
CA ASN A 61 58.50 -10.93 3.89
C ASN A 61 59.75 -10.87 3.00
N GLU A 62 59.76 -11.55 1.86
CA GLU A 62 60.86 -11.52 0.89
C GLU A 62 61.19 -10.12 0.35
N ILE A 63 60.21 -9.22 0.34
CA ILE A 63 60.35 -7.85 -0.16
C ILE A 63 60.39 -6.81 0.96
N GLY A 64 60.48 -7.23 2.23
CA GLY A 64 60.52 -6.34 3.38
C GLY A 64 59.22 -5.56 3.64
N ALA A 65 58.11 -5.99 3.03
CA ALA A 65 56.81 -5.34 3.15
C ALA A 65 55.93 -5.94 4.26
N LEU A 66 56.36 -7.00 4.93
CA LEU A 66 55.63 -7.63 6.04
C LEU A 66 55.83 -6.84 7.34
N LYS A 67 54.97 -5.86 7.57
CA LYS A 67 54.82 -5.08 8.80
C LYS A 67 53.49 -5.40 9.48
N ASP A 68 53.28 -4.94 10.71
CA ASP A 68 52.04 -5.19 11.47
C ASP A 68 50.78 -4.75 10.69
N ALA A 69 50.74 -3.50 10.22
CA ALA A 69 49.60 -2.96 9.48
C ALA A 69 49.31 -3.69 8.15
N SER A 70 50.35 -4.11 7.42
CA SER A 70 50.19 -4.90 6.19
C SER A 70 49.80 -6.35 6.46
N SER A 71 50.16 -6.90 7.62
CA SER A 71 49.79 -8.25 8.03
C SER A 71 48.30 -8.32 8.38
N GLU A 72 47.81 -7.33 9.12
CA GLU A 72 46.38 -7.16 9.39
C GLU A 72 45.58 -6.97 8.09
N ALA A 73 46.06 -6.08 7.22
CA ALA A 73 45.44 -5.81 5.92
C ALA A 73 45.39 -7.04 5.00
N LEU A 74 46.45 -7.86 5.02
CA LEU A 74 46.49 -9.14 4.31
C LEU A 74 45.40 -10.09 4.81
N ILE A 75 45.32 -10.29 6.13
CA ILE A 75 44.33 -11.19 6.74
C ILE A 75 42.92 -10.70 6.41
N GLU A 76 42.65 -9.41 6.56
CA GLU A 76 41.36 -8.80 6.27
C GLU A 76 40.97 -8.96 4.79
N GLY A 77 41.90 -8.74 3.86
CA GLY A 77 41.64 -8.92 2.43
C GLY A 77 41.26 -10.37 2.08
N VAL A 78 41.98 -11.35 2.63
CA VAL A 78 41.68 -12.77 2.40
C VAL A 78 40.35 -13.18 3.06
N LYS A 79 40.07 -12.71 4.28
CA LYS A 79 38.82 -13.01 4.99
C LYS A 79 37.61 -12.37 4.31
N LYS A 80 37.75 -11.16 3.80
CA LYS A 80 36.71 -10.53 2.99
C LYS A 80 36.40 -11.34 1.73
N ALA A 81 37.42 -11.87 1.05
CA ALA A 81 37.21 -12.74 -0.12
C ALA A 81 36.57 -14.09 0.23
N LEU A 82 36.84 -14.61 1.44
CA LEU A 82 36.24 -15.84 1.94
C LEU A 82 34.72 -15.71 2.12
N CYS A 83 34.25 -14.55 2.59
CA CYS A 83 32.84 -14.32 2.93
C CYS A 83 32.03 -13.62 1.82
N ASP A 84 32.67 -13.04 0.80
CA ASP A 84 32.01 -12.20 -0.23
C ASP A 84 30.83 -12.89 -0.94
N GLU A 85 31.00 -14.16 -1.35
CA GLU A 85 29.94 -14.91 -2.05
C GLU A 85 28.73 -15.19 -1.14
N ASP A 86 28.98 -15.53 0.13
CA ASP A 86 27.94 -15.85 1.10
C ASP A 86 27.21 -14.58 1.57
N GLU A 87 27.92 -13.46 1.73
CA GLU A 87 27.32 -12.15 2.01
C GLU A 87 26.42 -11.67 0.86
N GLN A 88 26.88 -11.80 -0.39
CA GLN A 88 26.05 -11.50 -1.57
C GLN A 88 24.82 -12.42 -1.66
N GLY A 89 25.00 -13.71 -1.36
CA GLY A 89 23.92 -14.68 -1.25
C GLY A 89 22.89 -14.29 -0.18
N LEU A 90 23.35 -13.87 1.00
CA LEU A 90 22.51 -13.39 2.10
C LEU A 90 21.70 -12.16 1.70
N TYR A 91 22.32 -11.15 1.09
CA TYR A 91 21.61 -9.94 0.64
C TYR A 91 20.52 -10.27 -0.39
N LYS A 92 20.79 -11.21 -1.30
CA LYS A 92 19.79 -11.68 -2.26
C LYS A 92 18.63 -12.39 -1.56
N LEU A 93 18.90 -13.25 -0.60
CA LEU A 93 17.86 -13.93 0.18
C LEU A 93 16.99 -12.94 0.97
N ILE A 94 17.58 -11.90 1.55
CA ILE A 94 16.83 -10.83 2.24
C ILE A 94 15.89 -10.10 1.26
N TYR A 95 16.40 -9.76 0.07
CA TYR A 95 15.59 -9.12 -0.97
C TYR A 95 14.43 -10.02 -1.42
N ASP A 96 14.70 -11.29 -1.71
CA ASP A 96 13.71 -12.27 -2.14
C ASP A 96 12.65 -12.51 -1.04
N TYR A 97 13.05 -12.52 0.23
CA TYR A 97 12.15 -12.62 1.39
C TYR A 97 11.17 -11.43 1.43
N ASP A 98 11.66 -10.20 1.29
CA ASP A 98 10.82 -9.00 1.31
C ASP A 98 9.84 -8.95 0.13
N ASP A 99 10.27 -9.37 -1.06
CA ASP A 99 9.41 -9.48 -2.25
C ASP A 99 8.33 -10.56 -2.07
N LEU A 100 8.69 -11.74 -1.58
CA LEU A 100 7.73 -12.80 -1.26
C LEU A 100 6.72 -12.36 -0.21
N ARG A 101 7.15 -11.67 0.84
CA ARG A 101 6.27 -11.14 1.89
C ARG A 101 5.24 -10.17 1.32
N LYS A 102 5.65 -9.27 0.42
CA LYS A 102 4.73 -8.35 -0.30
C LYS A 102 3.75 -9.11 -1.18
N LYS A 103 4.21 -10.10 -1.95
CA LYS A 103 3.36 -10.94 -2.81
C LYS A 103 2.32 -11.72 -2.00
N ILE A 104 2.69 -12.27 -0.83
CA ILE A 104 1.76 -12.95 0.08
C ILE A 104 0.68 -11.98 0.56
N ALA A 105 1.05 -10.80 1.04
CA ALA A 105 0.09 -9.80 1.49
C ALA A 105 -0.88 -9.37 0.37
N CYS A 106 -0.37 -9.14 -0.85
CA CYS A 106 -1.21 -8.83 -2.01
C CYS A 106 -2.18 -9.97 -2.34
N LYS A 107 -1.74 -11.23 -2.30
CA LYS A 107 -2.61 -12.41 -2.55
C LYS A 107 -3.68 -12.56 -1.47
N GLN A 108 -3.33 -12.40 -0.20
CA GLN A 108 -4.28 -12.44 0.91
C GLN A 108 -5.37 -11.37 0.75
N LYS A 109 -4.97 -10.13 0.43
CA LYS A 109 -5.89 -9.03 0.15
C LYS A 109 -6.79 -9.32 -1.06
N ALA A 110 -6.22 -9.79 -2.16
CA ALA A 110 -6.98 -10.13 -3.37
C ALA A 110 -8.03 -11.22 -3.10
N ILE A 111 -7.69 -12.26 -2.32
CA ILE A 111 -8.64 -13.31 -1.92
C ILE A 111 -9.77 -12.70 -1.08
N LYS A 112 -9.44 -11.87 -0.08
CA LYS A 112 -10.44 -11.21 0.77
C LYS A 112 -11.39 -10.33 -0.05
N THR A 113 -10.85 -9.50 -0.95
CA THR A 113 -11.65 -8.66 -1.85
C THR A 113 -12.53 -9.49 -2.77
N LEU A 114 -12.00 -10.58 -3.35
CA LEU A 114 -12.77 -11.47 -4.22
C LEU A 114 -13.94 -12.12 -3.49
N VAL A 115 -13.70 -12.62 -2.28
CA VAL A 115 -14.75 -13.24 -1.45
C VAL A 115 -15.83 -12.20 -1.11
N LEU A 116 -15.45 -11.00 -0.65
CA LEU A 116 -16.42 -9.95 -0.33
C LEU A 116 -17.23 -9.52 -1.56
N ARG A 117 -16.55 -9.30 -2.70
CA ARG A 117 -17.20 -8.97 -3.96
C ARG A 117 -18.17 -10.07 -4.41
N SER A 118 -17.82 -11.34 -4.22
CA SER A 118 -18.71 -12.45 -4.59
C SER A 118 -20.02 -12.45 -3.78
N TYR A 119 -19.99 -11.97 -2.54
CA TYR A 119 -21.21 -11.78 -1.74
C TYR A 119 -22.04 -10.61 -2.27
N ASP A 120 -21.41 -9.50 -2.68
CA ASP A 120 -22.10 -8.35 -3.28
C ASP A 120 -22.72 -8.69 -4.65
N ASP A 121 -21.98 -9.42 -5.49
CA ASP A 121 -22.46 -9.90 -6.79
C ASP A 121 -23.67 -10.83 -6.61
N LEU A 122 -23.63 -11.69 -5.58
CA LEU A 122 -24.75 -12.57 -5.22
C LEU A 122 -25.95 -11.80 -4.65
N ASP A 123 -25.74 -10.81 -3.78
CA ASP A 123 -26.82 -9.94 -3.26
C ASP A 123 -27.52 -9.23 -4.43
N THR A 124 -26.74 -8.67 -5.37
CA THR A 124 -27.25 -8.02 -6.57
C THR A 124 -28.05 -8.99 -7.46
N ALA A 125 -27.54 -10.20 -7.68
CA ALA A 125 -28.23 -11.22 -8.45
C ALA A 125 -29.55 -11.65 -7.76
N LEU A 126 -29.55 -11.77 -6.44
CA LEU A 126 -30.75 -12.09 -5.66
C LEU A 126 -31.79 -10.98 -5.75
N GLN A 127 -31.41 -9.70 -5.65
CA GLN A 127 -32.36 -8.58 -5.79
C GLN A 127 -33.05 -8.58 -7.16
N ASN A 128 -32.35 -9.03 -8.20
CA ASN A 128 -32.87 -9.12 -9.57
C ASN A 128 -33.61 -10.43 -9.87
N ALA A 129 -33.61 -11.40 -8.96
CA ALA A 129 -34.30 -12.67 -9.17
C ALA A 129 -35.83 -12.49 -9.16
N SER A 130 -36.53 -13.17 -10.05
CA SER A 130 -37.99 -13.14 -10.14
C SER A 130 -38.69 -14.00 -9.09
N GLU A 131 -37.98 -14.95 -8.48
CA GLU A 131 -38.54 -15.97 -7.59
C GLU A 131 -38.44 -15.53 -6.11
N THR A 132 -39.59 -15.24 -5.50
CA THR A 132 -39.68 -14.67 -4.13
C THR A 132 -39.15 -15.62 -3.06
N GLU A 133 -39.43 -16.92 -3.19
CA GLU A 133 -38.99 -17.93 -2.23
C GLU A 133 -37.46 -18.13 -2.25
N LEU A 134 -36.86 -18.00 -3.43
CA LEU A 134 -35.41 -18.05 -3.61
C LEU A 134 -34.72 -16.81 -3.03
N LYS A 135 -35.32 -15.62 -3.23
CA LYS A 135 -34.92 -14.35 -2.59
C LYS A 135 -34.92 -14.45 -1.07
N GLU A 136 -36.00 -14.94 -0.46
CA GLU A 136 -36.06 -15.07 1.00
C GLU A 136 -35.06 -16.09 1.53
N ARG A 137 -35.03 -17.28 0.94
CA ARG A 137 -34.28 -18.41 1.50
C ARG A 137 -32.78 -18.28 1.28
N ILE A 138 -32.35 -17.87 0.08
CA ILE A 138 -30.93 -17.59 -0.19
C ILE A 138 -30.52 -16.22 0.34
N GLY A 139 -31.39 -15.20 0.32
CA GLY A 139 -31.11 -13.91 0.96
C GLY A 139 -30.85 -14.03 2.46
N SER A 140 -31.67 -14.81 3.18
CA SER A 140 -31.46 -15.09 4.61
C SER A 140 -30.21 -15.93 4.86
N ALA A 141 -29.89 -16.89 3.99
CA ALA A 141 -28.66 -17.68 4.10
C ALA A 141 -27.41 -16.83 3.79
N LEU A 142 -27.50 -15.94 2.81
CA LEU A 142 -26.46 -14.98 2.45
C LEU A 142 -26.21 -14.04 3.61
N GLN A 143 -27.24 -13.41 4.16
CA GLN A 143 -27.12 -12.55 5.36
C GLN A 143 -26.48 -13.27 6.53
N ARG A 144 -26.84 -14.53 6.81
CA ARG A 144 -26.17 -15.33 7.87
C ARG A 144 -24.71 -15.63 7.56
N ALA A 145 -24.40 -16.02 6.34
CA ALA A 145 -23.01 -16.28 5.92
C ALA A 145 -22.17 -15.00 6.02
N ILE A 146 -22.74 -13.87 5.63
CA ILE A 146 -22.20 -12.52 5.73
C ILE A 146 -21.95 -12.12 7.19
N ALA A 147 -22.96 -12.23 8.06
CA ALA A 147 -22.86 -11.91 9.48
C ALA A 147 -21.80 -12.78 10.18
N SER A 148 -21.66 -14.05 9.81
CA SER A 148 -20.62 -14.95 10.35
C SER A 148 -19.18 -14.52 10.00
N LYS A 149 -19.01 -13.64 9.01
CA LYS A 149 -17.72 -13.06 8.61
C LYS A 149 -17.42 -11.75 9.32
N LEU A 150 -18.38 -11.17 10.03
CA LEU A 150 -18.12 -10.05 10.94
C LEU A 150 -17.59 -10.63 12.25
N PRO A 151 -16.29 -10.45 12.58
CA PRO A 151 -15.78 -10.90 13.88
C PRO A 151 -16.61 -10.21 14.96
N LEU A 152 -17.20 -11.00 15.87
CA LEU A 152 -17.96 -10.54 17.04
C LEU A 152 -19.38 -9.98 16.77
N ALA A 153 -20.07 -10.42 15.70
CA ALA A 153 -21.46 -10.02 15.44
C ALA A 153 -22.42 -10.31 16.62
N ASP A 154 -22.30 -11.48 17.26
CA ASP A 154 -23.13 -11.85 18.41
C ASP A 154 -22.86 -10.96 19.63
N VAL A 155 -21.59 -10.58 19.84
CA VAL A 155 -21.21 -9.64 20.92
C VAL A 155 -21.78 -8.25 20.64
N LEU A 156 -21.72 -7.77 19.40
CA LEU A 156 -22.31 -6.49 19.02
C LEU A 156 -23.84 -6.48 19.23
N LYS A 157 -24.49 -7.59 18.92
CA LYS A 157 -25.92 -7.79 19.13
C LYS A 157 -26.27 -7.70 20.63
N GLU A 158 -25.59 -8.48 21.47
CA GLU A 158 -25.80 -8.46 22.92
C GLU A 158 -25.47 -7.09 23.54
N ALA A 159 -24.35 -6.48 23.14
CA ALA A 159 -23.93 -5.18 23.64
C ALA A 159 -24.93 -4.07 23.27
N SER A 160 -25.43 -4.07 22.03
CA SER A 160 -26.44 -3.08 21.59
C SER A 160 -27.76 -3.26 22.33
N GLU A 161 -28.20 -4.50 22.51
CA GLU A 161 -29.45 -4.81 23.24
C GLU A 161 -29.37 -4.35 24.69
N LEU A 162 -28.29 -4.69 25.42
CA LEU A 162 -28.06 -4.25 26.79
C LEU A 162 -27.96 -2.73 26.90
N ALA A 163 -27.28 -2.08 25.95
CA ALA A 163 -27.14 -0.63 25.95
C ALA A 163 -28.50 0.06 25.79
N PHE A 164 -29.36 -0.41 24.88
CA PHE A 164 -30.70 0.16 24.70
C PHE A 164 -31.64 -0.15 25.86
N ILE A 165 -31.54 -1.33 26.49
CA ILE A 165 -32.25 -1.61 27.75
C ILE A 165 -31.84 -0.60 28.81
N SER A 166 -30.55 -0.33 28.97
CA SER A 166 -30.04 0.66 29.93
C SER A 166 -30.55 2.09 29.64
N VAL A 167 -30.69 2.47 28.36
CA VAL A 167 -31.32 3.73 27.96
C VAL A 167 -32.79 3.81 28.38
N LEU A 168 -33.52 2.70 28.32
CA LEU A 168 -34.91 2.68 28.79
C LEU A 168 -35.00 2.71 30.32
N GLU A 169 -34.10 2.03 31.01
CA GLU A 169 -34.03 1.99 32.48
C GLU A 169 -33.68 3.36 33.08
N SER A 170 -32.88 4.18 32.40
CA SER A 170 -32.58 5.55 32.85
C SER A 170 -33.81 6.47 32.79
N GLY A 171 -34.71 6.24 31.83
CA GLY A 171 -36.03 6.87 31.73
C GLY A 171 -36.05 8.37 31.40
N THR A 172 -34.88 9.02 31.27
CA THR A 172 -34.73 10.46 30.97
C THR A 172 -33.99 10.66 29.65
N ASP A 173 -34.45 11.61 28.84
CA ASP A 173 -33.81 11.98 27.56
C ASP A 173 -33.48 10.76 26.68
N ILE A 174 -34.47 9.88 26.54
CA ILE A 174 -34.35 8.57 25.87
C ILE A 174 -33.81 8.72 24.44
N GLU A 175 -34.31 9.71 23.70
CA GLU A 175 -33.88 9.93 22.31
C GLU A 175 -32.40 10.34 22.23
N ASP A 176 -31.98 11.36 22.99
CA ASP A 176 -30.61 11.86 22.97
C ASP A 176 -29.61 10.81 23.50
N THR A 177 -30.00 10.09 24.54
CA THR A 177 -29.18 9.01 25.12
C THR A 177 -29.07 7.83 24.14
N ALA A 178 -30.17 7.45 23.49
CA ALA A 178 -30.16 6.43 22.43
C ALA A 178 -29.30 6.87 21.23
N HIS A 179 -29.36 8.16 20.87
CA HIS A 179 -28.54 8.74 19.82
C HIS A 179 -27.06 8.59 20.13
N GLU A 180 -26.59 9.13 21.26
CA GLU A 180 -25.16 9.07 21.59
C GLU A 180 -24.69 7.62 21.80
N THR A 181 -25.54 6.76 22.35
CA THR A 181 -25.25 5.32 22.49
C THR A 181 -25.06 4.66 21.12
N ALA A 182 -26.02 4.79 20.20
CA ALA A 182 -25.95 4.18 18.88
C ALA A 182 -24.79 4.73 18.04
N LYS A 183 -24.52 6.03 18.16
CA LYS A 183 -23.37 6.71 17.52
C LYS A 183 -22.04 6.14 17.99
N ASN A 184 -21.86 5.96 19.29
CA ASN A 184 -20.63 5.43 19.85
C ASN A 184 -20.44 3.95 19.49
N ILE A 185 -21.51 3.15 19.52
CA ILE A 185 -21.48 1.75 19.10
C ILE A 185 -21.11 1.64 17.61
N ALA A 186 -21.80 2.39 16.73
CA ALA A 186 -21.55 2.37 15.29
C ALA A 186 -20.12 2.84 14.97
N PHE A 187 -19.69 3.97 15.54
CA PHE A 187 -18.35 4.51 15.34
C PHE A 187 -17.26 3.52 15.74
N SER A 188 -17.39 2.90 16.92
CA SER A 188 -16.40 1.95 17.44
C SER A 188 -16.41 0.65 16.63
N ALA A 189 -17.57 0.04 16.42
CA ALA A 189 -17.69 -1.24 15.72
C ALA A 189 -17.20 -1.14 14.26
N ILE A 190 -17.45 0.00 13.60
CA ILE A 190 -16.94 0.26 12.25
C ILE A 190 -15.44 0.51 12.30
N GLY A 191 -14.97 1.36 13.23
CA GLY A 191 -13.56 1.75 13.37
C GLY A 191 -12.61 0.63 13.81
N ASP A 192 -13.12 -0.41 14.46
CA ASP A 192 -12.33 -1.60 14.86
C ASP A 192 -12.02 -2.55 13.68
N GLY A 193 -12.47 -2.23 12.46
CA GLY A 193 -12.20 -3.01 11.26
C GLY A 193 -12.00 -2.17 10.01
N GLU A 194 -11.97 -2.84 8.84
CA GLU A 194 -11.88 -2.14 7.56
C GLU A 194 -13.20 -1.43 7.24
N PHE A 195 -13.10 -0.13 6.95
CA PHE A 195 -14.21 0.70 6.48
C PHE A 195 -14.66 0.22 5.09
N THR A 196 -15.72 -0.59 5.06
CA THR A 196 -16.27 -1.21 3.85
C THR A 196 -17.78 -1.03 3.80
N LYS A 197 -18.31 -1.04 2.58
CA LYS A 197 -19.76 -1.01 2.28
C LYS A 197 -20.50 -2.07 3.12
N PHE A 198 -20.01 -3.30 3.01
CA PHE A 198 -20.50 -4.47 3.70
C PHE A 198 -20.55 -4.32 5.23
N ARG A 199 -19.41 -4.02 5.85
CA ARG A 199 -19.28 -3.96 7.32
C ARG A 199 -20.21 -2.89 7.90
N THR A 200 -20.29 -1.75 7.21
CA THR A 200 -21.16 -0.64 7.60
C THR A 200 -22.63 -1.03 7.53
N LYS A 201 -23.07 -1.72 6.44
CA LYS A 201 -24.44 -2.22 6.29
C LYS A 201 -24.83 -3.15 7.44
N GLU A 202 -23.99 -4.14 7.72
CA GLU A 202 -24.29 -5.17 8.72
C GLU A 202 -24.29 -4.64 10.15
N ILE A 203 -23.32 -3.77 10.50
CA ILE A 203 -23.32 -3.11 11.81
C ILE A 203 -24.58 -2.27 12.00
N SER A 204 -24.96 -1.51 10.97
CA SER A 204 -26.19 -0.69 11.02
C SER A 204 -27.43 -1.56 11.22
N LYS A 205 -27.54 -2.68 10.50
CA LYS A 205 -28.63 -3.64 10.66
C LYS A 205 -28.69 -4.21 12.08
N ILE A 206 -27.55 -4.59 12.65
CA ILE A 206 -27.51 -5.15 14.01
C ILE A 206 -28.02 -4.10 15.01
N ILE A 207 -27.46 -2.89 14.99
CA ILE A 207 -27.82 -1.82 15.93
C ILE A 207 -29.31 -1.47 15.81
N ILE A 208 -29.78 -1.20 14.60
CA ILE A 208 -31.17 -0.79 14.35
C ILE A 208 -32.15 -1.91 14.72
N ASN A 209 -31.87 -3.16 14.35
CA ASN A 209 -32.74 -4.28 14.72
C ASN A 209 -32.77 -4.56 16.23
N ARG A 210 -31.68 -4.29 16.96
CA ARG A 210 -31.68 -4.37 18.42
C ARG A 210 -32.51 -3.24 19.05
N ALA A 211 -32.40 -2.03 18.53
CA ALA A 211 -33.25 -0.92 18.97
C ALA A 211 -34.74 -1.22 18.73
N ILE A 212 -35.10 -1.77 17.57
CA ILE A 212 -36.48 -2.18 17.25
C ILE A 212 -36.98 -3.25 18.22
N PHE A 213 -36.16 -4.28 18.47
CA PHE A 213 -36.50 -5.35 19.40
C PHE A 213 -36.83 -4.79 20.80
N VAL A 214 -35.95 -3.93 21.33
CA VAL A 214 -36.14 -3.31 22.66
C VAL A 214 -37.31 -2.31 22.67
N ALA A 215 -37.50 -1.55 21.59
CA ALA A 215 -38.58 -0.57 21.45
C ALA A 215 -39.96 -1.21 21.40
N ASN A 216 -40.12 -2.35 20.71
CA ASN A 216 -41.40 -3.03 20.61
C ASN A 216 -41.90 -3.57 21.97
N GLU A 217 -40.97 -3.90 22.87
CA GLU A 217 -41.29 -4.27 24.26
C GLU A 217 -41.72 -3.05 25.11
N SER A 218 -41.39 -1.82 24.70
CA SER A 218 -41.69 -0.57 25.44
C SER A 218 -42.43 0.47 24.59
N LYS A 219 -43.74 0.26 24.41
CA LYS A 219 -44.61 1.07 23.54
C LYS A 219 -44.55 2.59 23.77
N ASN A 220 -44.37 3.03 25.02
CA ASN A 220 -44.41 4.45 25.38
C ASN A 220 -43.10 5.21 25.02
N THR A 221 -42.01 4.49 24.84
CA THR A 221 -40.67 5.05 24.60
C THR A 221 -40.11 4.64 23.24
N ALA A 222 -40.83 3.80 22.50
CA ALA A 222 -40.42 3.23 21.23
C ALA A 222 -40.04 4.29 20.18
N SER A 223 -40.85 5.34 20.05
CA SER A 223 -40.60 6.42 19.07
C SER A 223 -39.26 7.12 19.34
N ALA A 224 -39.06 7.58 20.58
CA ALA A 224 -37.82 8.22 21.02
C ALA A 224 -36.59 7.30 20.87
N LEU A 225 -36.70 6.03 21.28
CA LEU A 225 -35.61 5.07 21.20
C LEU A 225 -35.19 4.79 19.75
N ILE A 226 -36.16 4.55 18.88
CA ILE A 226 -35.92 4.23 17.46
C ILE A 226 -35.32 5.42 16.74
N ARG A 227 -35.89 6.62 16.96
CA ARG A 227 -35.40 7.85 16.35
C ARG A 227 -33.96 8.14 16.78
N GLY A 228 -33.70 8.11 18.08
CA GLY A 228 -32.35 8.27 18.61
C GLY A 228 -31.39 7.25 18.02
N ALA A 229 -31.74 5.96 18.05
CA ALA A 229 -30.86 4.90 17.57
C ALA A 229 -30.53 5.01 16.08
N ILE A 230 -31.50 5.34 15.22
CA ILE A 230 -31.28 5.48 13.77
C ILE A 230 -30.39 6.68 13.47
N LEU A 231 -30.70 7.84 14.05
CA LEU A 231 -29.93 9.06 13.84
C LEU A 231 -28.50 8.94 14.40
N GLY A 232 -28.37 8.34 15.58
CA GLY A 232 -27.09 8.06 16.20
C GLY A 232 -26.26 7.09 15.37
N CYS A 233 -26.83 5.98 14.93
CA CYS A 233 -26.14 5.03 14.06
C CYS A 233 -25.63 5.71 12.78
N TYR A 234 -26.46 6.55 12.17
CA TYR A 234 -26.07 7.35 11.01
C TYR A 234 -24.87 8.28 11.30
N ASP A 235 -24.91 9.03 12.41
CA ASP A 235 -23.82 9.94 12.80
C ASP A 235 -22.53 9.20 13.16
N GLY A 236 -22.65 7.99 13.74
CA GLY A 236 -21.51 7.11 13.99
C GLY A 236 -20.81 6.67 12.72
N ILE A 237 -21.58 6.37 11.66
CA ILE A 237 -21.02 6.03 10.33
C ILE A 237 -20.30 7.24 9.73
N ASN A 238 -20.89 8.43 9.79
CA ASN A 238 -20.25 9.65 9.30
C ASN A 238 -18.94 9.92 10.03
N LYS A 239 -18.93 9.79 11.36
CA LYS A 239 -17.72 9.98 12.16
C LYS A 239 -16.64 8.95 11.81
N ALA A 240 -17.03 7.70 11.51
CA ALA A 240 -16.10 6.68 11.05
C ALA A 240 -15.56 6.98 9.64
N ALA A 241 -16.39 7.53 8.75
CA ALA A 241 -15.99 7.98 7.42
C ALA A 241 -15.00 9.15 7.49
N GLU A 242 -15.24 10.13 8.38
CA GLU A 242 -14.33 11.24 8.65
C GLU A 242 -12.98 10.75 9.18
N ARG A 243 -12.98 9.84 10.17
CA ARG A 243 -11.74 9.23 10.66
C ARG A 243 -10.99 8.52 9.54
N TYR A 244 -11.69 7.75 8.70
CA TYR A 244 -11.08 7.05 7.57
C TYR A 244 -10.50 8.01 6.52
N ARG A 245 -11.17 9.15 6.26
CA ARG A 245 -10.65 10.25 5.43
C ARG A 245 -9.33 10.79 5.99
N ASP A 246 -9.29 11.04 7.28
CA ASP A 246 -8.11 11.60 7.94
C ASP A 246 -6.96 10.58 7.92
N GLU A 247 -7.22 9.31 8.23
CA GLU A 247 -6.23 8.22 8.12
C GLU A 247 -5.68 8.05 6.70
N LEU A 248 -6.54 8.17 5.67
CA LEU A 248 -6.11 8.14 4.28
C LEU A 248 -5.14 9.27 3.98
N SER A 249 -5.38 10.47 4.47
CA SER A 249 -4.54 11.65 4.22
C SER A 249 -3.06 11.39 4.56
N PHE A 250 -2.80 10.64 5.63
CA PHE A 250 -1.45 10.30 6.10
C PHE A 250 -0.90 8.96 5.62
N SER A 251 -1.71 8.14 4.94
CA SER A 251 -1.28 6.81 4.47
C SER A 251 -0.47 6.88 3.17
N PRO A 252 0.74 6.28 3.09
CA PRO A 252 1.47 6.13 1.84
C PRO A 252 0.72 5.15 0.93
N ALA A 253 0.19 5.67 -0.17
CA ALA A 253 -0.66 4.90 -1.05
C ALA A 253 0.17 3.83 -1.80
N SER A 254 -0.19 2.55 -1.65
CA SER A 254 0.61 1.44 -2.16
C SER A 254 0.06 0.77 -3.43
N ASP A 255 -1.23 1.00 -3.76
CA ASP A 255 -1.93 0.29 -4.84
C ASP A 255 -3.15 1.10 -5.32
N ALA A 256 -3.11 1.53 -6.59
CA ALA A 256 -4.16 2.33 -7.22
C ALA A 256 -5.48 1.57 -7.39
N GLN A 257 -5.42 0.28 -7.71
CA GLN A 257 -6.62 -0.52 -7.95
C GLN A 257 -7.43 -0.70 -6.67
N SER A 258 -6.75 -0.96 -5.56
CA SER A 258 -7.41 -1.04 -4.26
C SER A 258 -8.06 0.26 -3.83
N LEU A 259 -7.54 1.43 -4.23
CA LEU A 259 -8.16 2.71 -3.90
C LEU A 259 -9.40 2.99 -4.77
N GLU A 260 -9.42 2.54 -6.03
CA GLU A 260 -10.62 2.59 -6.88
C GLU A 260 -11.75 1.73 -6.30
N ASP A 261 -11.45 0.49 -5.89
CA ASP A 261 -12.45 -0.39 -5.27
C ASP A 261 -13.03 0.22 -3.99
N LYS A 262 -12.21 0.93 -3.21
CA LYS A 262 -12.62 1.65 -2.00
C LYS A 262 -13.50 2.87 -2.34
N LYS A 263 -13.13 3.64 -3.37
CA LYS A 263 -13.88 4.80 -3.84
C LYS A 263 -15.31 4.43 -4.24
N LEU A 264 -15.47 3.33 -4.98
CA LEU A 264 -16.78 2.82 -5.37
C LEU A 264 -17.64 2.46 -4.15
N GLN A 265 -17.05 1.74 -3.17
CA GLN A 265 -17.74 1.35 -1.94
C GLN A 265 -18.23 2.54 -1.12
N ILE A 266 -17.43 3.60 -1.02
CA ILE A 266 -17.76 4.82 -0.28
C ILE A 266 -18.91 5.60 -0.92
N THR A 267 -18.93 5.66 -2.25
CA THR A 267 -19.95 6.40 -3.01
C THR A 267 -21.33 5.75 -2.84
N GLN A 268 -21.38 4.42 -2.72
CA GLN A 268 -22.62 3.64 -2.59
C GLN A 268 -23.14 3.52 -1.15
N MET A 269 -22.48 4.12 -0.17
CA MET A 269 -22.79 3.88 1.25
C MET A 269 -24.03 4.66 1.74
N SER A 270 -24.38 5.78 1.09
CA SER A 270 -25.65 6.47 1.37
C SER A 270 -26.87 5.63 0.96
N GLU A 271 -26.80 5.00 -0.21
CA GLU A 271 -27.84 4.10 -0.75
C GLU A 271 -28.00 2.85 0.12
N LEU A 272 -26.91 2.37 0.71
CA LEU A 272 -26.98 1.28 1.67
C LEU A 272 -27.80 1.61 2.90
N PHE A 273 -27.57 2.78 3.51
CA PHE A 273 -28.26 3.11 4.75
C PHE A 273 -29.76 3.28 4.49
N SER A 274 -30.14 3.86 3.34
CA SER A 274 -31.53 3.84 2.88
C SER A 274 -32.08 2.42 2.74
N ALA A 275 -31.31 1.49 2.17
CA ALA A 275 -31.73 0.10 2.05
C ALA A 275 -31.89 -0.59 3.43
N VAL A 276 -31.03 -0.27 4.41
CA VAL A 276 -31.17 -0.78 5.79
C VAL A 276 -32.47 -0.30 6.43
N LEU A 277 -32.84 0.97 6.23
CA LEU A 277 -34.11 1.49 6.74
C LEU A 277 -35.31 0.84 6.04
N SER A 278 -35.28 0.68 4.72
CA SER A 278 -36.34 -0.01 3.98
C SER A 278 -36.50 -1.47 4.43
N ASP A 279 -35.40 -2.20 4.61
CA ASP A 279 -35.39 -3.57 5.14
C ASP A 279 -36.00 -3.60 6.56
N ALA A 280 -35.66 -2.61 7.40
CA ALA A 280 -36.20 -2.48 8.74
C ALA A 280 -37.72 -2.22 8.71
N VAL A 281 -38.22 -1.30 7.89
CA VAL A 281 -39.68 -1.07 7.73
C VAL A 281 -40.41 -2.34 7.31
N ALA A 282 -39.83 -3.09 6.36
CA ALA A 282 -40.45 -4.32 5.84
C ALA A 282 -40.52 -5.44 6.89
N SER A 283 -39.56 -5.50 7.81
CA SER A 283 -39.42 -6.58 8.80
C SER A 283 -39.90 -6.21 10.22
N SER A 284 -40.37 -4.98 10.42
CA SER A 284 -40.82 -4.48 11.73
C SER A 284 -42.33 -4.61 11.94
N GLU A 285 -42.72 -4.75 13.21
CA GLU A 285 -44.09 -4.59 13.69
C GLU A 285 -44.30 -3.20 14.32
N GLU A 286 -45.55 -2.86 14.66
CA GLU A 286 -45.86 -1.63 15.40
C GLU A 286 -45.40 -1.71 16.86
N PRO A 287 -44.94 -0.61 17.48
CA PRO A 287 -44.93 0.77 16.96
C PRO A 287 -43.71 1.12 16.09
N ALA A 288 -42.71 0.24 15.98
CA ALA A 288 -41.45 0.56 15.31
C ALA A 288 -41.62 0.86 13.82
N LYS A 289 -42.45 0.08 13.13
CA LYS A 289 -42.67 0.18 11.70
C LYS A 289 -43.07 1.60 11.26
N SER A 290 -44.05 2.20 11.94
CA SER A 290 -44.54 3.53 11.61
C SER A 290 -43.52 4.64 11.90
N GLU A 291 -42.71 4.50 12.95
CA GLU A 291 -41.66 5.45 13.27
C GLU A 291 -40.50 5.43 12.24
N ILE A 292 -40.04 4.23 11.86
CA ILE A 292 -38.97 4.09 10.87
C ILE A 292 -39.41 4.65 9.52
N ALA A 293 -40.67 4.42 9.14
CA ALA A 293 -41.23 4.95 7.89
C ALA A 293 -41.22 6.48 7.88
N LYS A 294 -41.62 7.14 8.98
CA LYS A 294 -41.54 8.61 9.11
C LYS A 294 -40.11 9.13 8.98
N ILE A 295 -39.15 8.48 9.66
CA ILE A 295 -37.74 8.89 9.60
C ILE A 295 -37.21 8.78 8.17
N ALA A 296 -37.56 7.69 7.47
CA ALA A 296 -37.16 7.46 6.07
C ALA A 296 -37.75 8.52 5.10
N ASP A 297 -38.99 8.94 5.32
CA ASP A 297 -39.72 9.84 4.42
C ASP A 297 -39.50 11.35 4.73
N GLU A 298 -39.48 11.75 6.01
CA GLU A 298 -39.57 13.16 6.42
C GLU A 298 -38.21 13.81 6.73
N GLU A 299 -37.28 13.06 7.32
CA GLU A 299 -36.06 13.63 7.92
C GLU A 299 -34.77 13.18 7.22
N PHE A 300 -34.79 12.03 6.55
CA PHE A 300 -33.58 11.45 5.97
C PHE A 300 -33.02 12.19 4.76
N GLY A 301 -33.80 13.06 4.10
CA GLY A 301 -33.32 13.85 2.96
C GLY A 301 -32.10 14.73 3.29
N GLY A 302 -32.12 15.39 4.45
CA GLY A 302 -31.02 16.25 4.92
C GLY A 302 -29.79 15.46 5.36
N TYR A 303 -29.99 14.33 6.03
CA TYR A 303 -28.93 13.41 6.42
C TYR A 303 -28.28 12.76 5.18
N LEU A 304 -29.05 12.30 4.21
CA LEU A 304 -28.49 11.78 2.95
C LEU A 304 -27.66 12.83 2.20
N ALA A 305 -28.06 14.10 2.22
CA ALA A 305 -27.27 15.17 1.62
C ALA A 305 -25.90 15.36 2.31
N LYS A 306 -25.87 15.36 3.65
CA LYS A 306 -24.60 15.42 4.42
C LYS A 306 -23.70 14.22 4.12
N PHE A 307 -24.29 13.02 4.09
CA PHE A 307 -23.56 11.79 3.82
C PHE A 307 -22.96 11.79 2.41
N ARG A 308 -23.75 12.15 1.39
CA ARG A 308 -23.28 12.24 0.00
C ARG A 308 -22.14 13.24 -0.15
N LYS A 309 -22.18 14.35 0.60
CA LYS A 309 -21.08 15.32 0.63
C LYS A 309 -19.79 14.69 1.17
N ILE A 310 -19.84 14.04 2.34
CA ILE A 310 -18.67 13.37 2.93
C ILE A 310 -18.14 12.27 2.00
N SER A 311 -19.01 11.45 1.41
CA SER A 311 -18.64 10.43 0.43
C SER A 311 -17.98 11.03 -0.82
N SER A 312 -18.50 12.15 -1.33
CA SER A 312 -17.93 12.85 -2.49
C SER A 312 -16.54 13.40 -2.18
N ASP A 313 -16.38 14.09 -1.05
CA ASP A 313 -15.10 14.65 -0.62
C ASP A 313 -14.04 13.53 -0.46
N LEU A 314 -14.43 12.39 0.12
CA LEU A 314 -13.58 11.22 0.30
C LEU A 314 -13.22 10.56 -1.05
N ALA A 315 -14.16 10.48 -1.98
CA ALA A 315 -13.94 9.97 -3.32
C ALA A 315 -12.98 10.85 -4.14
N GLU A 316 -13.04 12.17 -3.98
CA GLU A 316 -12.10 13.11 -4.58
C GLU A 316 -10.67 12.90 -4.04
N GLN A 317 -10.52 12.77 -2.72
CA GLN A 317 -9.21 12.52 -2.10
C GLN A 317 -8.59 11.19 -2.54
N LEU A 318 -9.40 10.13 -2.64
CA LEU A 318 -8.96 8.84 -3.19
C LEU A 318 -8.51 9.00 -4.65
N SER A 319 -9.25 9.75 -5.45
CA SER A 319 -8.90 10.01 -6.87
C SER A 319 -7.55 10.73 -6.99
N ALA A 320 -7.27 11.69 -6.10
CA ALA A 320 -5.98 12.37 -6.05
C ALA A 320 -4.83 11.39 -5.76
N LYS A 321 -4.97 10.53 -4.74
CA LYS A 321 -3.96 9.53 -4.39
C LYS A 321 -3.74 8.47 -5.47
N ILE A 322 -4.80 8.03 -6.15
CA ILE A 322 -4.70 7.14 -7.32
C ILE A 322 -3.82 7.78 -8.38
N GLY A 323 -4.06 9.06 -8.70
CA GLY A 323 -3.24 9.80 -9.65
C GLY A 323 -1.77 9.87 -9.23
N GLU A 324 -1.48 10.14 -7.96
CA GLU A 324 -0.10 10.16 -7.43
C GLU A 324 0.63 8.82 -7.59
N ILE A 325 -0.07 7.70 -7.37
CA ILE A 325 0.50 6.35 -7.59
C ILE A 325 0.75 6.10 -9.07
N GLU A 326 -0.24 6.37 -9.93
CA GLU A 326 -0.10 6.22 -11.40
C GLU A 326 1.07 7.06 -11.93
N LEU A 327 1.25 8.27 -11.40
CA LEU A 327 2.38 9.17 -11.63
C LEU A 327 3.71 8.51 -11.23
N GLY A 328 3.80 8.03 -9.99
CA GLY A 328 5.01 7.40 -9.45
C GLY A 328 5.42 6.14 -10.20
N GLU A 329 4.47 5.27 -10.58
CA GLU A 329 4.76 4.06 -11.34
C GLU A 329 5.24 4.35 -12.76
N ARG A 330 4.63 5.33 -13.45
CA ARG A 330 5.06 5.73 -14.80
C ARG A 330 6.43 6.40 -14.78
N ALA A 331 6.72 7.24 -13.77
CA ALA A 331 8.05 7.82 -13.58
C ALA A 331 9.11 6.74 -13.32
N LYS A 332 8.80 5.73 -12.50
CA LYS A 332 9.68 4.57 -12.28
C LYS A 332 9.92 3.78 -13.57
N LYS A 333 8.87 3.53 -14.38
CA LYS A 333 9.00 2.83 -15.67
C LYS A 333 9.85 3.62 -16.67
N ALA A 334 9.67 4.95 -16.75
CA ALA A 334 10.49 5.81 -17.59
C ALA A 334 11.96 5.82 -17.13
N SER A 335 12.21 5.89 -15.81
CA SER A 335 13.57 5.79 -15.26
C SER A 335 14.21 4.42 -15.50
N ALA A 336 13.43 3.33 -15.38
CA ALA A 336 13.91 1.98 -15.67
C ALA A 336 14.26 1.81 -17.16
N LYS A 337 13.39 2.27 -18.09
CA LYS A 337 13.71 2.30 -19.52
C LYS A 337 14.96 3.13 -19.82
N ALA A 338 15.11 4.30 -19.17
CA ALA A 338 16.29 5.13 -19.33
C ALA A 338 17.57 4.42 -18.82
N ARG A 339 17.49 3.69 -17.70
CA ARG A 339 18.59 2.85 -17.19
C ARG A 339 18.89 1.67 -18.10
N GLU A 340 17.88 0.99 -18.64
CA GLU A 340 18.03 -0.10 -19.60
C GLU A 340 18.72 0.38 -20.87
N ILE A 341 18.28 1.52 -21.42
CA ILE A 341 18.97 2.18 -22.54
C ILE A 341 20.41 2.54 -22.15
N THR A 342 20.65 3.06 -20.95
CA THR A 342 22.01 3.37 -20.45
C THR A 342 22.88 2.11 -20.36
N GLN A 343 22.31 1.00 -19.89
CA GLN A 343 23.00 -0.28 -19.74
C GLN A 343 23.29 -0.91 -21.11
N GLU A 344 22.32 -0.92 -22.03
CA GLU A 344 22.52 -1.33 -23.43
C GLU A 344 23.62 -0.49 -24.11
N LEU A 345 23.64 0.82 -23.88
CA LEU A 345 24.67 1.72 -24.42
C LEU A 345 26.05 1.44 -23.82
N SER A 346 26.13 1.16 -22.51
CA SER A 346 27.39 0.79 -21.85
C SER A 346 27.92 -0.59 -22.25
N GLN A 347 27.03 -1.51 -22.63
CA GLN A 347 27.41 -2.83 -23.14
C GLN A 347 27.80 -2.79 -24.63
N LYS A 348 27.22 -1.87 -25.41
CA LYS A 348 27.49 -1.71 -26.86
C LYS A 348 28.60 -0.69 -27.19
N SER A 349 29.08 0.08 -26.20
CA SER A 349 30.22 1.00 -26.36
C SER A 349 31.55 0.31 -26.69
N ALA A 350 31.61 -1.03 -26.65
CA ALA A 350 32.77 -1.77 -27.11
C ALA A 350 32.81 -1.97 -28.64
N LYS A 351 31.71 -1.80 -29.40
CA LYS A 351 31.74 -2.05 -30.87
C LYS A 351 30.87 -1.19 -31.81
N ILE A 352 29.83 -0.45 -31.41
CA ILE A 352 28.96 0.22 -32.39
C ILE A 352 28.37 1.53 -31.81
N ILE A 353 29.09 2.64 -31.91
CA ILE A 353 28.56 3.98 -31.56
C ILE A 353 28.02 4.71 -32.81
N GLU A 354 28.19 4.16 -34.01
CA GLU A 354 27.83 4.83 -35.28
C GLU A 354 26.37 4.63 -35.74
N ASN A 355 25.63 3.63 -35.22
CA ASN A 355 24.33 3.21 -35.77
C ASN A 355 23.11 3.33 -34.83
N LEU A 356 23.18 4.12 -33.75
CA LEU A 356 22.03 4.32 -32.85
C LEU A 356 21.45 5.72 -33.03
N ASP A 357 20.19 5.78 -33.48
CA ASP A 357 19.39 7.01 -33.62
C ASP A 357 18.94 7.50 -32.24
N LEU A 358 19.90 8.03 -31.48
CA LEU A 358 19.72 8.49 -30.10
C LEU A 358 18.71 9.63 -29.98
N ASP A 359 18.58 10.43 -31.05
CA ASP A 359 17.66 11.55 -31.10
C ASP A 359 16.20 11.06 -31.29
N GLU A 360 15.96 10.00 -32.09
CA GLU A 360 14.64 9.37 -32.20
C GLU A 360 14.16 8.75 -30.87
N LYS A 361 15.05 8.11 -30.12
CA LYS A 361 14.71 7.54 -28.80
C LYS A 361 14.40 8.62 -27.76
N LEU A 362 15.09 9.76 -27.81
CA LEU A 362 14.80 10.91 -26.95
C LEU A 362 13.46 11.56 -27.30
N ASP A 363 13.13 11.63 -28.60
CA ASP A 363 11.83 12.10 -29.07
C ASP A 363 10.69 11.16 -28.66
N ALA A 364 10.91 9.84 -28.64
CA ALA A 364 9.94 8.88 -28.13
C ALA A 364 9.64 9.10 -26.63
N ILE A 365 10.66 9.35 -25.80
CA ILE A 365 10.49 9.69 -24.38
C ILE A 365 9.74 11.00 -24.21
N LYS A 366 10.08 12.03 -24.99
CA LYS A 366 9.39 13.32 -24.99
C LYS A 366 7.91 13.18 -25.35
N LYS A 367 7.59 12.34 -26.32
CA LYS A 367 6.22 12.04 -26.74
C LYS A 367 5.44 11.29 -25.64
N GLU A 368 6.04 10.26 -25.02
CA GLU A 368 5.42 9.54 -23.90
C GLU A 368 5.12 10.48 -22.71
N LEU A 369 6.02 11.42 -22.39
CA LEU A 369 5.83 12.43 -21.33
C LEU A 369 4.76 13.48 -21.67
N SER A 370 4.67 13.90 -22.94
CA SER A 370 3.65 14.85 -23.40
C SER A 370 2.24 14.21 -23.39
N GLU A 371 2.11 12.97 -23.85
CA GLU A 371 0.85 12.22 -23.78
C GLU A 371 0.43 11.97 -22.32
N PHE A 372 1.40 11.77 -21.43
CA PHE A 372 1.20 11.65 -20.00
C PHE A 372 0.63 12.94 -19.39
N GLU A 373 1.25 14.09 -19.64
CA GLU A 373 0.76 15.40 -19.17
C GLU A 373 -0.66 15.70 -19.67
N LYS A 374 -0.94 15.38 -20.94
CA LYS A 374 -2.26 15.59 -21.54
C LYS A 374 -3.33 14.72 -20.89
N LYS A 375 -3.08 13.42 -20.71
CA LYS A 375 -4.02 12.49 -20.06
C LYS A 375 -4.29 12.87 -18.60
N MET A 376 -3.26 13.31 -17.87
CA MET A 376 -3.42 13.79 -16.50
C MET A 376 -4.23 15.08 -16.44
N SER A 377 -3.92 16.05 -17.31
CA SER A 377 -4.69 17.30 -17.37
C SER A 377 -6.16 17.06 -17.71
N GLN A 378 -6.47 16.06 -18.55
CA GLN A 378 -7.84 15.67 -18.88
C GLN A 378 -8.56 14.98 -17.70
N LYS A 379 -7.95 13.93 -17.09
CA LYS A 379 -8.53 13.23 -15.92
C LYS A 379 -8.77 14.16 -14.73
N PHE A 380 -7.91 15.16 -14.53
CA PHE A 380 -7.98 16.07 -13.38
C PHE A 380 -8.82 17.33 -13.64
N ALA A 381 -9.09 17.69 -14.90
CA ALA A 381 -10.05 18.75 -15.23
C ALA A 381 -11.50 18.37 -14.89
N GLU A 382 -11.78 17.06 -14.77
CA GLU A 382 -13.08 16.53 -14.36
C GLU A 382 -13.32 16.64 -12.83
N LEU A 383 -12.27 16.83 -12.03
CA LEU A 383 -12.33 17.07 -10.59
C LEU A 383 -12.52 18.58 -10.34
N LYS A 384 -13.70 18.99 -9.86
CA LYS A 384 -14.12 20.42 -9.76
C LYS A 384 -13.35 21.26 -8.73
N SER A 385 -12.26 20.78 -8.12
CA SER A 385 -11.46 21.54 -7.15
C SER A 385 -10.19 22.14 -7.78
N SER A 386 -10.17 23.47 -7.92
CA SER A 386 -9.09 24.28 -8.52
C SER A 386 -7.70 23.94 -7.98
N ASP A 387 -7.58 23.71 -6.67
CA ASP A 387 -6.27 23.73 -6.01
C ASP A 387 -5.59 22.35 -6.02
N VAL A 388 -6.37 21.26 -5.96
CA VAL A 388 -5.84 19.90 -6.12
C VAL A 388 -5.47 19.65 -7.59
N ALA A 389 -6.32 20.06 -8.53
CA ALA A 389 -6.04 19.95 -9.96
C ALA A 389 -4.78 20.74 -10.38
N LYS A 390 -4.59 21.95 -9.85
CA LYS A 390 -3.38 22.76 -10.07
C LYS A 390 -2.14 22.12 -9.47
N ASN A 391 -2.17 21.75 -8.18
CA ASN A 391 -1.01 21.18 -7.50
C ASN A 391 -0.55 19.85 -8.12
N VAL A 392 -1.48 19.00 -8.56
CA VAL A 392 -1.16 17.72 -9.23
C VAL A 392 -0.64 17.96 -10.65
N SER A 393 -1.21 18.92 -11.40
CA SER A 393 -0.72 19.30 -12.73
C SER A 393 0.68 19.90 -12.69
N GLU A 394 0.97 20.76 -11.71
CA GLU A 394 2.30 21.34 -11.50
C GLU A 394 3.32 20.27 -11.11
N ARG A 395 2.99 19.38 -10.15
CA ARG A 395 3.87 18.25 -9.79
C ARG A 395 4.11 17.29 -10.96
N ALA A 396 3.11 17.04 -11.79
CA ALA A 396 3.25 16.21 -12.99
C ALA A 396 4.23 16.84 -13.98
N ARG A 397 4.12 18.15 -14.25
CA ARG A 397 5.05 18.89 -15.11
C ARG A 397 6.47 18.91 -14.55
N GLU A 398 6.64 19.16 -13.25
CA GLU A 398 7.95 19.17 -12.61
C GLU A 398 8.65 17.81 -12.69
N MET A 399 7.92 16.71 -12.46
CA MET A 399 8.47 15.37 -12.55
C MET A 399 8.79 14.97 -14.00
N SER A 400 7.94 15.33 -14.97
CA SER A 400 8.23 15.17 -16.40
C SER A 400 9.49 15.92 -16.82
N ALA A 401 9.65 17.16 -16.38
CA ALA A 401 10.82 17.98 -16.67
C ALA A 401 12.11 17.38 -16.08
N LYS A 402 12.07 16.92 -14.82
CA LYS A 402 13.22 16.27 -14.16
C LYS A 402 13.62 14.97 -14.87
N ALA A 403 12.64 14.17 -15.30
CA ALA A 403 12.91 12.93 -16.04
C ALA A 403 13.51 13.19 -17.44
N TYR A 404 13.00 14.21 -18.14
CA TYR A 404 13.50 14.60 -19.46
C TYR A 404 14.92 15.17 -19.39
N GLU A 405 15.21 16.09 -18.47
CA GLU A 405 16.55 16.65 -18.31
C GLU A 405 17.58 15.59 -17.87
N ALA A 406 17.20 14.65 -16.99
CA ALA A 406 18.07 13.54 -16.65
C ALA A 406 18.43 12.65 -17.87
N ALA A 407 17.47 12.40 -18.76
CA ALA A 407 17.71 11.66 -20.00
C ALA A 407 18.62 12.45 -20.97
N LYS A 408 18.38 13.75 -21.11
CA LYS A 408 19.14 14.67 -21.97
C LYS A 408 20.59 14.87 -21.51
N GLU A 409 20.82 15.08 -20.22
CA GLU A 409 22.17 15.19 -19.63
C GLU A 409 22.99 13.92 -19.85
N THR A 410 22.33 12.76 -19.73
CA THR A 410 22.98 11.46 -19.93
C THR A 410 23.40 11.27 -21.39
N ILE A 411 22.54 11.64 -22.34
CA ILE A 411 22.87 11.61 -23.78
C ILE A 411 23.98 12.63 -24.12
N ALA A 412 23.95 13.82 -23.51
CA ALA A 412 24.99 14.83 -23.71
C ALA A 412 26.38 14.35 -23.24
N LYS A 413 26.47 13.70 -22.05
CA LYS A 413 27.71 13.10 -21.52
C LYS A 413 28.25 11.97 -22.40
N LEU A 414 27.39 11.29 -23.15
CA LEU A 414 27.79 10.26 -24.11
C LEU A 414 28.29 10.86 -25.43
N LYS A 415 27.66 11.95 -25.91
CA LYS A 415 28.12 12.69 -27.09
C LYS A 415 29.47 13.40 -26.84
N SER A 416 29.75 13.85 -25.62
CA SER A 416 31.00 14.54 -25.28
C SER A 416 32.21 13.63 -25.01
N LYS A 417 32.03 12.31 -24.94
CA LYS A 417 33.13 11.31 -24.92
C LYS A 417 33.62 10.93 -26.32
N LYS A 418 33.10 11.62 -27.34
CA LYS A 418 33.41 11.45 -28.77
C LYS A 418 34.58 12.33 -29.23
N ASP A 419 34.90 13.37 -28.45
CA ASP A 419 36.09 14.21 -28.56
C ASP A 419 37.11 13.79 -27.50
#